data_AF-X0UNF5-F1
#
_entry.id   AF-X0UNF5-F1
#
_cell.length_a   1.000
_cell.length_b   1.000
_cell.length_c   1.000
_cell.angle_alpha   90.00
_cell.angle_beta   90.00
_cell.angle_gamma   90.00
#
_symmetry.space_group_name_H-M   'P 1'
#
loop_
_entity.id
_entity.type
_entity.pdbx_description
1 polymer ?
#
loop_
_entity_poly.entity_id
_entity_poly.type
_entity_poly.pdbx_seq_one_letter_code
_entity_poly.pdbx_strand_id
1 'polypeptide(L)'
;MAKVSNNFIKGKMNKDLDDRLIPVGEYRNAINAQVSRSEGPNVGALENVLGNIRVSDMRTLTQNTMPNAFSIGYCADEINNRVFIFLTDNTLASYVNNAKNAIVVYNATTNSTTLLVTGVFLNFSTLNPITGVNILEDLLYFTDNRNQPRVINVTFANPNGANTP
;
A
#
# COMPACT_ATOMS: atom_id res chain seq x y z
N MET A 1 -11.14 -51.57 6.52
CA MET A 1 -11.34 -50.10 6.54
C MET A 1 -11.89 -49.73 7.91
N ALA A 2 -11.13 -49.02 8.74
CA ALA A 2 -11.57 -48.67 10.08
C ALA A 2 -12.65 -47.59 10.00
N LYS A 3 -13.86 -47.92 10.44
CA LYS A 3 -15.00 -47.00 10.47
C LYS A 3 -14.94 -46.23 11.80
N VAL A 4 -14.65 -44.93 11.75
CA VAL A 4 -14.77 -44.07 12.93
C VAL A 4 -16.26 -43.93 13.25
N SER A 5 -16.71 -44.53 14.35
CA SER A 5 -18.13 -44.55 14.75
C SER A 5 -18.53 -43.38 15.65
N ASN A 6 -17.57 -42.61 16.17
CA ASN A 6 -17.83 -41.62 17.21
C ASN A 6 -17.80 -40.21 16.62
N ASN A 7 -18.96 -39.56 16.67
CA ASN A 7 -19.14 -38.18 16.25
C ASN A 7 -19.14 -37.28 17.50
N PHE A 8 -18.40 -36.17 17.51
CA PHE A 8 -18.17 -35.30 18.68
C PHE A 8 -18.92 -33.96 18.62
N ILE A 9 -19.97 -33.85 17.79
CA ILE A 9 -20.73 -32.61 17.54
C ILE A 9 -21.23 -31.94 18.83
N LYS A 10 -21.59 -32.69 19.87
CA LYS A 10 -22.09 -32.09 21.13
C LYS A 10 -21.00 -31.35 21.91
N GLY A 11 -19.72 -31.67 21.68
CA GLY A 11 -18.59 -30.93 22.25
C GLY A 11 -18.54 -30.90 23.78
N LYS A 12 -19.23 -31.81 24.47
CA LYS A 12 -19.41 -31.78 25.92
C LYS A 12 -18.49 -32.77 26.62
N MET A 13 -17.80 -32.30 27.66
CA MET A 13 -16.96 -33.13 28.52
C MET A 13 -17.77 -33.70 29.68
N ASN A 14 -17.78 -35.03 29.85
CA ASN A 14 -18.47 -35.70 30.95
C ASN A 14 -17.48 -36.58 31.73
N LYS A 15 -17.19 -36.18 32.97
CA LYS A 15 -16.26 -36.91 33.86
C LYS A 15 -16.98 -37.80 34.88
N ASP A 16 -18.27 -37.62 35.05
CA ASP A 16 -19.04 -38.26 36.12
C ASP A 16 -19.52 -39.66 35.74
N LEU A 17 -19.86 -39.90 34.46
CA LEU A 17 -20.27 -41.21 33.96
C LEU A 17 -19.09 -42.11 33.58
N ASP A 18 -19.15 -43.41 33.88
CA ASP A 18 -18.21 -44.46 33.42
C ASP A 18 -17.97 -44.36 31.89
N ASP A 19 -16.73 -44.64 31.46
CA ASP A 19 -16.25 -44.49 30.08
C ASP A 19 -17.07 -45.32 29.10
N ARG A 20 -17.57 -46.46 29.57
CA ARG A 20 -18.35 -47.40 28.76
C ARG A 20 -19.80 -46.95 28.54
N LEU A 21 -20.24 -45.94 29.30
CA LEU A 21 -21.62 -45.43 29.30
C LEU A 21 -21.70 -44.00 28.76
N ILE A 22 -20.60 -43.47 28.22
CA ILE A 22 -20.59 -42.14 27.61
C ILE A 22 -21.41 -42.16 26.31
N PRO A 23 -22.46 -41.33 26.19
CA PRO A 23 -23.23 -41.24 24.95
C PRO A 23 -22.38 -40.74 23.78
N VAL A 24 -22.71 -41.19 22.57
CA VAL A 24 -22.08 -40.70 21.33
C VAL A 24 -22.25 -39.18 21.23
N GLY A 25 -21.15 -38.43 21.11
CA GLY A 25 -21.15 -36.96 21.13
C GLY A 25 -20.39 -36.34 22.30
N GLU A 26 -20.21 -37.08 23.39
CA GLU A 26 -19.50 -36.61 24.59
C GLU A 26 -18.11 -37.25 24.68
N TYR A 27 -17.23 -36.64 25.47
CA TYR A 27 -15.89 -37.15 25.71
C TYR A 27 -15.50 -36.99 27.18
N ARG A 28 -14.61 -37.85 27.68
CA ARG A 28 -14.10 -37.78 29.06
C ARG A 28 -12.76 -37.08 29.17
N ASN A 29 -11.91 -37.26 28.17
CA ASN A 29 -10.59 -36.66 28.11
C ASN A 29 -10.32 -36.13 26.71
N ALA A 30 -9.64 -34.98 26.63
CA ALA A 30 -9.19 -34.37 25.39
C ALA A 30 -7.84 -33.67 25.63
N ILE A 31 -6.87 -33.94 24.76
CA ILE A 31 -5.57 -33.26 24.74
C ILE A 31 -5.48 -32.54 23.39
N ASN A 32 -5.06 -31.27 23.39
CA ASN A 32 -4.99 -30.40 22.20
C ASN A 32 -6.33 -30.18 21.48
N ALA A 33 -7.44 -30.05 22.23
CA ALA A 33 -8.74 -29.71 21.65
C ALA A 33 -8.89 -28.19 21.47
N GLN A 34 -9.21 -27.78 20.24
CA GLN A 34 -9.65 -26.41 19.93
C GLN A 34 -11.15 -26.43 19.64
N VAL A 35 -11.96 -25.89 20.55
CA VAL A 35 -13.40 -25.77 20.37
C VAL A 35 -13.70 -24.37 19.83
N SER A 36 -14.03 -24.27 18.54
CA SER A 36 -14.55 -23.04 17.95
C SER A 36 -16.07 -23.09 18.03
N ARG A 37 -16.67 -22.22 18.86
CA ARG A 37 -18.11 -22.01 18.91
C ARG A 37 -18.38 -20.61 18.38
N SER A 38 -19.20 -20.51 17.33
CA SER A 38 -19.71 -19.22 16.88
C SER A 38 -21.20 -19.13 17.13
N GLU A 39 -21.62 -18.01 17.71
CA GLU A 39 -23.03 -17.69 17.92
C GLU A 39 -23.59 -16.84 16.76
N GLY A 40 -22.76 -16.55 15.76
CA GLY A 40 -23.13 -15.76 14.59
C GLY A 40 -22.81 -16.47 13.27
N PRO A 41 -23.55 -16.16 12.19
CA PRO A 41 -23.43 -16.81 10.88
C PRO A 41 -22.08 -16.59 10.17
N ASN A 42 -21.21 -15.70 10.67
CA ASN A 42 -20.05 -15.20 9.94
C ASN A 42 -18.68 -15.68 10.46
N VAL A 43 -18.61 -16.59 11.44
CA VAL A 43 -17.32 -17.12 11.90
C VAL A 43 -16.94 -18.32 11.04
N GLY A 44 -15.83 -18.19 10.29
CA GLY A 44 -15.35 -19.21 9.35
C GLY A 44 -15.58 -18.88 7.88
N ALA A 45 -16.17 -17.72 7.57
CA ALA A 45 -16.23 -17.23 6.20
C ALA A 45 -14.87 -16.66 5.78
N LEU A 46 -14.30 -17.20 4.70
CA LEU A 46 -13.21 -16.55 3.97
C LEU A 46 -13.83 -15.37 3.20
N GLU A 47 -13.62 -14.15 3.69
CA GLU A 47 -14.05 -12.95 2.98
C GLU A 47 -12.99 -12.59 1.93
N ASN A 48 -13.43 -12.40 0.68
CA ASN A 48 -12.57 -11.82 -0.35
C ASN A 48 -12.43 -10.33 -0.09
N VAL A 49 -11.19 -9.88 0.12
CA VAL A 49 -10.88 -8.45 0.13
C VAL A 49 -11.10 -7.89 -1.27
N LEU A 50 -11.70 -6.70 -1.37
CA LEU A 50 -11.85 -5.99 -2.63
C LEU A 50 -10.49 -5.81 -3.31
N GLY A 51 -10.42 -6.14 -4.60
CA GLY A 51 -9.19 -6.02 -5.38
C GLY A 51 -8.85 -4.57 -5.74
N ASN A 52 -7.62 -4.34 -6.17
CA ASN A 52 -7.17 -3.05 -6.66
C ASN A 52 -7.46 -2.91 -8.16
N ILE A 53 -7.98 -1.76 -8.57
CA ILE A 53 -8.03 -1.36 -9.98
C ILE A 53 -6.91 -0.37 -10.28
N ARG A 54 -6.33 -0.48 -11.47
CA ARG A 54 -5.36 0.50 -11.94
C ARG A 54 -6.10 1.78 -12.30
N VAL A 55 -5.80 2.88 -11.62
CA VAL A 55 -6.50 4.15 -11.85
C VAL A 55 -5.79 5.03 -12.88
N SER A 56 -4.47 5.01 -12.94
CA SER A 56 -3.70 5.83 -13.89
C SER A 56 -2.37 5.19 -14.32
N ASP A 57 -1.90 5.55 -15.53
CA ASP A 57 -0.53 5.28 -15.98
C ASP A 57 0.24 6.59 -16.04
N MET A 58 1.06 6.86 -15.04
CA MET A 58 1.81 8.11 -14.99
C MET A 58 2.91 8.18 -16.06
N ARG A 59 3.26 7.05 -16.67
CA ARG A 59 4.20 6.99 -17.80
C ARG A 59 3.63 7.58 -19.07
N THR A 60 2.31 7.70 -19.22
CA THR A 60 1.71 8.35 -20.41
C THR A 60 1.91 9.86 -20.36
N LEU A 61 1.81 10.46 -19.18
CA LEU A 61 2.08 11.88 -18.96
C LEU A 61 3.57 12.19 -19.17
N THR A 62 4.45 11.32 -18.69
CA THR A 62 5.90 11.53 -18.81
C THR A 62 6.51 10.93 -20.08
N GLN A 63 5.74 10.30 -20.98
CA GLN A 63 6.31 9.46 -22.04
C GLN A 63 7.25 10.20 -23.00
N ASN A 64 6.91 11.45 -23.31
CA ASN A 64 7.73 12.31 -24.19
C ASN A 64 8.93 12.93 -23.46
N THR A 65 8.90 13.00 -22.12
CA THR A 65 9.90 13.72 -21.32
C THR A 65 10.87 12.78 -20.60
N MET A 66 10.36 11.63 -20.11
CA MET A 66 11.04 10.66 -19.24
C MET A 66 10.52 9.22 -19.53
N PRO A 67 10.96 8.59 -20.64
CA PRO A 67 10.47 7.26 -21.02
C PRO A 67 10.88 6.16 -20.04
N ASN A 68 12.01 6.33 -19.34
CA ASN A 68 12.56 5.37 -18.37
C ASN A 68 12.43 5.85 -16.92
N ALA A 69 11.38 6.62 -16.61
CA ALA A 69 11.16 7.14 -15.27
C ALA A 69 10.89 6.01 -14.26
N PHE A 70 11.63 6.05 -13.15
CA PHE A 70 11.46 5.17 -11.99
C PHE A 70 10.92 5.97 -10.79
N SER A 71 10.00 5.38 -10.05
CA SER A 71 9.44 5.99 -8.84
C SER A 71 10.33 5.75 -7.63
N ILE A 72 10.77 6.81 -6.98
CA ILE A 72 11.69 6.75 -5.83
C ILE A 72 11.00 7.06 -4.49
N GLY A 73 9.72 7.40 -4.51
CA GLY A 73 8.96 7.72 -3.31
C GLY A 73 7.59 8.29 -3.64
N TYR A 74 6.74 8.34 -2.63
CA TYR A 74 5.41 8.93 -2.72
C TYR A 74 5.02 9.59 -1.40
N CYS A 75 4.07 10.53 -1.47
CA CYS A 75 3.43 11.15 -0.32
C CYS A 75 1.92 11.21 -0.60
N ALA A 76 1.13 10.62 0.29
CA ALA A 76 -0.32 10.69 0.21
C ALA A 76 -0.83 11.87 1.04
N ASP A 77 -1.63 12.73 0.42
CA ASP A 77 -2.41 13.78 1.06
C ASP A 77 -3.87 13.30 1.11
N GLU A 78 -4.22 12.68 2.23
CA GLU A 78 -5.54 12.10 2.46
C GLU A 78 -6.64 13.16 2.58
N ILE A 79 -6.30 14.37 3.03
CA ILE A 79 -7.26 15.46 3.24
C ILE A 79 -7.81 15.94 1.88
N ASN A 80 -6.93 16.05 0.88
CA ASN A 80 -7.30 16.54 -0.45
C ASN A 80 -7.43 15.43 -1.51
N ASN A 81 -7.32 14.15 -1.12
CA ASN A 81 -7.30 12.99 -2.04
C ASN A 81 -6.26 13.12 -3.16
N ARG A 82 -5.03 13.51 -2.80
CA ARG A 82 -3.92 13.66 -3.74
C ARG A 82 -2.76 12.74 -3.38
N VAL A 83 -2.01 12.30 -4.37
CA VAL A 83 -0.78 11.53 -4.18
C VAL A 83 0.34 12.20 -4.97
N PHE A 84 1.39 12.62 -4.27
CA PHE A 84 2.61 13.14 -4.85
C PHE A 84 3.57 11.99 -5.08
N ILE A 85 4.20 11.96 -6.25
CA ILE A 85 5.11 10.89 -6.66
C ILE A 85 6.37 11.53 -7.22
N PHE A 86 7.51 10.96 -6.82
CA PHE A 86 8.83 11.42 -7.21
C PHE A 86 9.41 10.47 -8.25
N LEU A 87 9.84 11.03 -9.38
CA LEU A 87 10.31 10.28 -10.54
C LEU A 87 11.73 10.69 -10.92
N THR A 88 12.55 9.72 -11.32
CA THR A 88 13.90 9.94 -11.86
C THR A 88 14.27 8.86 -12.87
N ASP A 89 15.10 9.18 -13.85
CA ASP A 89 15.76 8.21 -14.73
C ASP A 89 17.22 7.93 -14.32
N ASN A 90 17.73 8.61 -13.29
CA ASN A 90 19.13 8.50 -12.88
C ASN A 90 19.35 7.26 -12.03
N THR A 91 20.03 6.27 -12.60
CA THR A 91 20.37 5.02 -11.91
C THR A 91 21.72 5.05 -11.17
N LEU A 92 22.44 6.17 -11.25
CA LEU A 92 23.78 6.32 -10.70
C LEU A 92 23.80 7.14 -9.41
N ALA A 93 24.83 6.94 -8.58
CA ALA A 93 25.08 7.75 -7.39
C ALA A 93 25.65 9.14 -7.72
N SER A 94 26.29 9.28 -8.89
CA SER A 94 26.86 10.53 -9.38
C SER A 94 25.78 11.47 -9.93
N TYR A 95 26.09 12.77 -10.00
CA TYR A 95 25.26 13.73 -10.71
C TYR A 95 25.32 13.47 -12.22
N VAL A 96 24.15 13.43 -12.87
CA VAL A 96 24.04 13.22 -14.32
C VAL A 96 23.33 14.43 -14.92
N ASN A 97 24.05 15.19 -15.76
CA ASN A 97 23.56 16.48 -16.26
C ASN A 97 22.36 16.37 -17.22
N ASN A 98 22.13 15.19 -17.81
CA ASN A 98 21.00 14.95 -18.69
C ASN A 98 19.89 14.12 -18.02
N ALA A 99 20.01 13.87 -16.71
CA ALA A 99 19.00 13.14 -15.97
C ALA A 99 17.69 13.92 -15.92
N LYS A 100 16.62 13.18 -16.09
CA LYS A 100 15.25 13.63 -16.07
C LYS A 100 14.66 13.29 -14.71
N ASN A 101 14.37 14.33 -13.94
CA ASN A 101 13.76 14.25 -12.62
C ASN A 101 12.46 15.04 -12.58
N ALA A 102 11.41 14.47 -12.00
CA ALA A 102 10.11 15.11 -11.92
C ALA A 102 9.40 14.84 -10.60
N ILE A 103 8.55 15.79 -10.21
CA ILE A 103 7.55 15.64 -9.16
C ILE A 103 6.20 15.80 -9.82
N VAL A 104 5.36 14.79 -9.64
CA VAL A 104 4.03 14.71 -10.25
C VAL A 104 3.00 14.53 -9.14
N VAL A 105 1.81 15.08 -9.35
CA VAL A 105 0.69 14.88 -8.43
C VAL A 105 -0.47 14.24 -9.17
N TYR A 106 -1.04 13.22 -8.54
CA TYR A 106 -2.24 12.55 -8.96
C TYR A 106 -3.39 12.95 -8.04
N ASN A 107 -4.52 13.38 -8.61
CA ASN A 107 -5.72 13.69 -7.86
C ASN A 107 -6.76 12.57 -8.08
N ALA A 108 -7.11 11.86 -7.01
CA ALA A 108 -8.04 10.73 -7.06
C ALA A 108 -9.50 11.17 -7.24
N THR A 109 -9.82 12.44 -6.97
CA THR A 109 -11.17 12.99 -7.17
C THR A 109 -11.45 13.27 -8.65
N THR A 110 -10.48 13.88 -9.34
CA THR A 110 -10.61 14.23 -10.76
C THR A 110 -10.02 13.19 -11.71
N ASN A 111 -9.38 12.15 -11.18
CA ASN A 111 -8.63 11.14 -11.92
C ASN A 111 -7.57 11.72 -12.87
N SER A 112 -7.02 12.89 -12.52
CA SER A 112 -6.05 13.60 -13.35
C SER A 112 -4.65 13.55 -12.73
N THR A 113 -3.63 13.42 -13.58
CA THR A 113 -2.22 13.53 -13.21
C THR A 113 -1.67 14.83 -13.76
N THR A 114 -1.02 15.63 -12.93
CA THR A 114 -0.41 16.90 -13.33
C THR A 114 1.08 16.89 -12.97
N LEU A 115 1.89 17.50 -13.83
CA LEU A 115 3.32 17.68 -13.59
C LEU A 115 3.51 18.95 -12.73
N LEU A 116 4.19 18.83 -11.59
CA LEU A 116 4.48 19.99 -10.74
C LEU A 116 5.82 20.60 -11.08
N VAL A 117 6.87 19.79 -11.11
CA VAL A 117 8.23 20.26 -11.37
C VAL A 117 8.97 19.25 -12.21
N THR A 118 9.75 19.74 -13.15
CA THR A 118 10.71 18.94 -13.92
C THR A 118 12.03 19.70 -14.03
N GLY A 119 13.15 18.99 -13.85
CA GLY A 119 14.45 19.60 -14.05
C GLY A 119 15.63 18.86 -13.43
N VAL A 120 16.81 19.09 -14.00
CA VAL A 120 18.06 18.47 -13.57
C VAL A 120 18.48 18.93 -12.16
N PHE A 121 18.06 20.13 -11.76
CA PHE A 121 18.36 20.72 -10.44
C PHE A 121 17.79 19.95 -9.24
N LEU A 122 16.83 19.03 -9.46
CA LEU A 122 16.31 18.14 -8.43
C LEU A 122 17.35 17.07 -8.04
N ASN A 123 18.23 16.67 -8.95
CA ASN A 123 19.33 15.73 -8.71
C ASN A 123 18.89 14.45 -7.96
N PHE A 124 17.79 13.84 -8.39
CA PHE A 124 17.35 12.56 -7.84
C PHE A 124 18.20 11.39 -8.36
N SER A 125 18.10 10.26 -7.67
CA SER A 125 18.78 9.01 -8.01
C SER A 125 17.94 7.84 -7.51
N THR A 126 17.84 6.76 -8.29
CA THR A 126 17.13 5.55 -7.88
C THR A 126 17.77 4.84 -6.68
N LEU A 127 19.04 5.15 -6.38
CA LEU A 127 19.76 4.59 -5.24
C LEU A 127 19.42 5.29 -3.91
N ASN A 128 18.77 6.45 -3.97
CA ASN A 128 18.41 7.24 -2.79
C ASN A 128 16.89 7.50 -2.79
N PRO A 129 16.07 6.52 -2.34
CA PRO A 129 14.63 6.69 -2.23
C PRO A 129 14.26 7.81 -1.26
N ILE A 130 13.20 8.55 -1.59
CA ILE A 130 12.65 9.60 -0.72
C ILE A 130 11.75 8.93 0.31
N THR A 131 12.22 8.89 1.54
CA THR A 131 11.49 8.34 2.70
C THR A 131 10.98 9.43 3.64
N GLY A 132 11.71 10.54 3.76
CA GLY A 132 11.30 11.70 4.54
C GLY A 132 10.51 12.67 3.68
N VAL A 133 9.19 12.50 3.61
CA VAL A 133 8.28 13.41 2.90
C VAL A 133 7.07 13.75 3.77
N ASN A 134 6.69 15.01 3.77
CA ASN A 134 5.49 15.47 4.46
C ASN A 134 4.86 16.65 3.72
N ILE A 135 3.54 16.76 3.79
CA ILE A 135 2.81 17.93 3.30
C ILE A 135 2.17 18.66 4.47
N LEU A 136 2.38 19.97 4.52
CA LEU A 136 1.69 20.86 5.44
C LEU A 136 1.03 21.94 4.60
N GLU A 137 -0.30 21.90 4.54
CA GLU A 137 -1.11 22.78 3.68
C GLU A 137 -0.68 22.65 2.21
N ASP A 138 -0.11 23.72 1.65
CA ASP A 138 0.39 23.76 0.27
C ASP A 138 1.89 23.51 0.16
N LEU A 139 2.59 23.30 1.27
CA LEU A 139 4.04 23.12 1.29
C LEU A 139 4.39 21.64 1.43
N LEU A 140 5.01 21.09 0.39
CA LEU A 140 5.53 19.74 0.34
C LEU A 140 7.02 19.75 0.69
N TYR A 141 7.36 19.16 1.81
CA TYR A 141 8.72 18.99 2.32
C TYR A 141 9.23 17.60 1.99
N PHE A 142 10.46 17.50 1.48
CA PHE A 142 11.05 16.20 1.14
C PHE A 142 12.58 16.18 1.31
N THR A 143 13.10 14.98 1.59
CA THR A 143 14.54 14.69 1.65
C THR A 143 14.84 13.27 1.17
N ASP A 144 15.97 13.12 0.48
CA ASP A 144 16.48 11.86 -0.10
C ASP A 144 17.81 11.42 0.55
N ASN A 145 18.20 11.99 1.69
CA ASN A 145 19.47 11.73 2.38
C ASN A 145 20.74 11.95 1.51
N ARG A 146 20.61 12.66 0.38
CA ARG A 146 21.71 12.99 -0.54
C ARG A 146 21.78 14.49 -0.79
N ASN A 147 20.63 15.10 -1.08
CA ASN A 147 20.46 16.52 -1.25
C ASN A 147 19.98 17.15 0.05
N GLN A 148 20.22 18.46 0.20
CA GLN A 148 19.63 19.23 1.30
C GLN A 148 18.10 19.09 1.31
N PRO A 149 17.43 19.07 2.48
CA PRO A 149 15.98 19.09 2.56
C PRO A 149 15.40 20.26 1.76
N ARG A 150 14.36 19.99 0.97
CA ARG A 150 13.74 21.00 0.10
C ARG A 150 12.25 21.11 0.40
N VAL A 151 11.71 22.27 0.05
CA VAL A 151 10.28 22.57 0.10
C VAL A 151 9.82 23.07 -1.25
N ILE A 152 8.64 22.66 -1.65
CA ILE A 152 7.94 23.16 -2.83
C ILE A 152 6.53 23.58 -2.43
N ASN A 153 6.09 24.72 -2.95
CA ASN A 153 4.68 25.09 -2.88
C ASN A 153 3.91 24.47 -4.05
N VAL A 154 2.93 23.61 -3.75
CA VAL A 154 2.20 22.83 -4.75
C VAL A 154 1.20 23.65 -5.57
N THR A 155 0.72 24.79 -5.06
CA THR A 155 -0.20 25.67 -5.80
C THR A 155 0.54 26.56 -6.80
N PHE A 156 1.75 27.00 -6.46
CA PHE A 156 2.60 27.80 -7.37
C PHE A 156 3.43 26.97 -8.35
N ALA A 157 3.61 25.66 -8.11
CA ALA A 157 4.44 24.81 -8.95
C ALA A 157 3.89 24.66 -10.38
N ASN A 158 2.56 24.65 -10.54
CA ASN A 158 1.92 24.59 -11.85
C ASN A 158 0.61 25.41 -11.86
N PRO A 159 0.69 26.76 -11.93
CA PRO A 159 -0.48 27.62 -11.85
C PRO A 159 -1.42 27.46 -13.05
N ASN A 160 -0.91 26.92 -14.17
CA ASN A 160 -1.67 26.72 -15.41
C ASN A 160 -2.20 25.28 -15.56
N GLY A 161 -1.88 24.36 -14.64
CA GLY A 161 -2.28 22.94 -14.72
C GLY A 161 -1.78 22.23 -15.99
N ALA A 162 -0.68 22.69 -16.60
CA ALA A 162 -0.20 22.15 -17.86
C ALA A 162 0.33 20.72 -17.70
N ASN A 163 -0.02 19.84 -18.64
CA ASN A 163 0.44 18.44 -18.68
C ASN A 163 1.91 18.31 -19.16
N THR A 164 2.47 19.39 -19.68
CA THR A 164 3.85 19.51 -20.16
C THR A 164 4.38 20.89 -19.77
N PRO A 165 5.71 21.05 -19.58
CA PRO A 165 6.31 22.37 -19.43
C PRO A 165 6.02 23.26 -20.65
#